data_AF-A0A1M7DK88-F1
#
_entry.id   AF-A0A1M7DK88-F1
#
_cell.length_a   1.000
_cell.length_b   1.000
_cell.length_c   1.000
_cell.angle_alpha   90.00
_cell.angle_beta   90.00
_cell.angle_gamma   90.00
#
_symmetry.space_group_name_H-M   'P 1'
#
loop_
_entity.id
_entity.type
_entity.pdbx_description
1 polymer ?
#
loop_
_entity_poly.entity_id
_entity_poly.type
_entity_poly.pdbx_seq_one_letter_code
_entity_poly.pdbx_strand_id
1 'polypeptide(L)'
;MENVLLPTSGIAGGKLYDPTPAHLKVPYIATWDIGTFAVKAFEDPAAFIGKTLDLAGDQLTASEIAAKIGNKLQKSITHVQVPITVLTEQSPLLGELFSHLNAQGYPQVDIAALKTIHPGLLSFSEWLETTQVIPV
;
A
#
# COMPACT_ATOMS: atom_id res chain seq x y z
N MET A 1 -5.94 0.78 -1.77
CA MET A 1 -4.63 0.11 -1.77
C MET A 1 -4.48 -0.66 -3.07
N GLU A 2 -4.93 -0.04 -4.16
CA GLU A 2 -5.29 -0.65 -5.44
C GLU A 2 -4.05 -1.14 -6.19
N ASN A 3 -2.88 -0.56 -5.89
CA ASN A 3 -1.60 -0.95 -6.48
C ASN A 3 -1.30 -2.45 -6.30
N VAL A 4 -1.75 -3.09 -5.22
CA VAL A 4 -1.54 -4.53 -4.98
C VAL A 4 -2.30 -5.44 -5.96
N LEU A 5 -3.21 -4.86 -6.76
CA LEU A 5 -4.00 -5.55 -7.76
C LEU A 5 -3.51 -5.26 -9.19
N LEU A 6 -2.51 -4.40 -9.38
CA LEU A 6 -2.03 -4.05 -10.70
C LEU A 6 -1.29 -5.23 -11.34
N PRO A 7 -1.39 -5.45 -12.66
CA PRO A 7 -0.68 -6.55 -13.33
C PRO A 7 0.85 -6.52 -13.16
N THR A 8 1.42 -5.34 -12.96
CA THR A 8 2.88 -5.11 -12.77
C THR A 8 3.34 -5.28 -11.32
N SER A 9 2.41 -5.31 -10.37
CA SER A 9 2.59 -5.50 -8.92
C SER A 9 1.37 -6.25 -8.41
N GLY A 10 1.31 -7.54 -8.74
CA GLY A 10 0.04 -8.25 -8.74
C GLY A 10 0.16 -9.72 -8.41
N ILE A 11 -0.98 -10.29 -8.04
CA ILE A 11 -1.13 -11.72 -7.82
C ILE A 11 -1.22 -12.41 -9.18
N ALA A 12 -0.19 -13.17 -9.54
CA ALA A 12 -0.19 -14.01 -10.73
C ALA A 12 0.20 -15.43 -10.36
N GLY A 13 -0.64 -16.41 -10.71
CA GLY A 13 -0.37 -17.82 -10.42
C GLY A 13 -0.17 -18.13 -8.92
N GLY A 14 -0.86 -17.39 -8.03
CA GLY A 14 -0.73 -17.55 -6.58
C GLY A 14 0.54 -16.92 -5.98
N LYS A 15 1.17 -15.97 -6.68
CA LYS A 15 2.36 -15.24 -6.19
C LYS A 15 2.11 -13.75 -6.17
N LEU A 16 2.42 -13.10 -5.06
CA LEU A 16 2.50 -11.64 -4.94
C LEU A 16 3.94 -11.21 -5.24
N TYR A 17 4.15 -10.59 -6.40
CA TYR A 17 5.44 -10.04 -6.77
C TYR A 17 5.59 -8.62 -6.24
N ASP A 18 6.59 -8.41 -5.39
CA ASP A 18 6.87 -7.12 -4.78
C ASP A 18 8.40 -6.95 -4.60
N PRO A 19 9.01 -5.79 -4.87
CA PRO A 19 10.45 -5.61 -4.72
C PRO A 19 10.91 -5.41 -3.27
N THR A 20 9.97 -5.26 -2.34
CA THR A 20 10.24 -5.00 -0.93
C THR A 20 10.57 -6.30 -0.18
N PRO A 21 11.62 -6.33 0.66
CA PRO A 21 11.90 -7.43 1.56
C PRO A 21 10.71 -7.78 2.44
N ALA A 22 10.48 -9.07 2.65
CA ALA A 22 9.30 -9.60 3.35
C ALA A 22 9.11 -9.10 4.79
N HIS A 23 10.16 -8.57 5.43
CA HIS A 23 10.13 -8.08 6.81
C HIS A 23 9.80 -6.59 6.93
N LEU A 24 9.89 -5.82 5.84
CA LEU A 24 9.60 -4.39 5.87
C LEU A 24 8.10 -4.16 5.80
N LYS A 25 7.62 -3.24 6.63
CA LYS A 25 6.23 -2.80 6.63
C LYS A 25 6.06 -1.55 5.78
N VAL A 26 5.17 -1.65 4.81
CA VAL A 26 4.83 -0.58 3.86
C VAL A 26 3.52 0.09 4.30
N PRO A 27 3.45 1.43 4.36
CA PRO A 27 2.20 2.14 4.57
C PRO A 27 1.32 2.04 3.30
N TYR A 28 0.05 1.70 3.49
CA TYR A 28 -0.92 1.58 2.42
C TYR A 28 -2.11 2.51 2.67
N ILE A 29 -2.66 3.07 1.60
CA ILE A 29 -3.85 3.94 1.64
C ILE A 29 -4.85 3.51 0.55
N ALA A 30 -6.15 3.60 0.82
CA ALA A 30 -7.18 3.48 -0.20
C ALA A 30 -7.24 4.74 -1.06
N THR A 31 -7.32 4.61 -2.40
CA THR A 31 -7.51 5.78 -3.26
C THR A 31 -8.77 6.57 -2.87
N TRP A 32 -9.81 5.88 -2.42
CA TRP A 32 -11.01 6.50 -1.87
C TRP A 32 -10.73 7.41 -0.67
N ASP A 33 -9.85 6.99 0.24
CA ASP A 33 -9.50 7.76 1.42
C ASP A 33 -8.62 8.98 1.06
N ILE A 34 -7.78 8.88 0.03
CA ILE A 34 -7.05 10.06 -0.51
C ILE A 34 -8.06 11.13 -0.93
N GLY A 35 -9.10 10.74 -1.68
CA GLY A 35 -10.18 11.65 -2.09
C GLY A 35 -10.92 12.25 -0.89
N THR A 36 -11.18 11.44 0.14
CA THR A 36 -11.84 11.90 1.36
C THR A 36 -11.02 12.94 2.12
N PHE A 37 -9.70 12.75 2.24
CA PHE A 37 -8.81 13.75 2.82
C PHE A 37 -8.73 15.03 1.96
N ALA A 38 -8.73 14.90 0.63
CA ALA A 38 -8.76 16.06 -0.25
C ALA A 38 -10.04 16.90 -0.07
N VAL A 39 -11.21 16.25 0.01
CA VAL A 39 -12.49 16.95 0.30
C VAL A 39 -12.41 17.70 1.64
N LYS A 40 -11.96 17.04 2.71
CA LYS A 40 -11.80 17.67 4.03
C LYS A 40 -10.86 18.88 4.00
N ALA A 41 -9.78 18.80 3.24
CA ALA A 41 -8.84 19.92 3.10
C ALA A 41 -9.48 21.14 2.41
N PHE A 42 -10.41 20.92 1.47
CA PHE A 42 -11.15 22.01 0.83
C PHE A 42 -12.31 22.53 1.67
N GLU A 43 -12.96 21.68 2.47
CA GLU A 43 -14.07 22.08 3.36
C GLU A 43 -13.60 22.85 4.60
N ASP A 44 -12.38 22.59 5.10
CA ASP A 44 -11.77 23.31 6.21
C ASP A 44 -10.35 23.81 5.89
N PRO A 45 -10.18 24.80 4.99
CA PRO A 45 -8.84 25.27 4.60
C PRO A 45 -8.01 25.77 5.79
N ALA A 46 -8.66 26.31 6.83
CA ALA A 46 -7.98 26.81 8.03
C ALA A 46 -7.24 25.69 8.77
N ALA A 47 -7.77 24.46 8.76
CA ALA A 47 -7.12 23.31 9.37
C ALA A 47 -6.01 22.69 8.52
N PHE A 48 -5.92 22.95 7.20
CA PHE A 48 -5.03 22.21 6.29
C PHE A 48 -4.01 23.05 5.51
N ILE A 49 -4.22 24.35 5.32
CA ILE A 49 -3.26 25.21 4.59
C ILE A 49 -1.88 25.17 5.28
N GLY A 50 -0.84 24.96 4.48
CA GLY A 50 0.55 24.90 4.94
C GLY A 50 0.95 23.61 5.65
N LYS A 51 0.05 22.62 5.76
CA LYS A 51 0.35 21.32 6.35
C LYS A 51 0.67 20.30 5.27
N THR A 52 1.59 19.39 5.60
CA THR A 52 1.84 18.15 4.85
C THR A 52 1.34 17.00 5.69
N LEU A 53 0.53 16.11 5.11
CA LEU A 53 0.04 14.91 5.76
C LEU A 53 0.49 13.70 4.96
N ASP A 54 1.24 12.81 5.61
CA ASP A 54 1.47 11.47 5.10
C ASP A 54 0.20 10.64 5.34
N LEU A 55 -0.27 9.92 4.33
CA LEU A 55 -1.53 9.18 4.38
C LEU A 55 -1.31 7.67 4.37
N ALA A 56 -1.87 7.00 5.36
CA ALA A 56 -1.94 5.54 5.43
C ALA A 56 -3.17 5.12 6.23
N GLY A 57 -3.86 4.07 5.77
CA GLY A 57 -4.92 3.39 6.53
C GLY A 57 -4.44 2.11 7.20
N ASP A 58 -3.31 1.55 6.74
CA ASP A 58 -2.67 0.37 7.33
C ASP A 58 -1.16 0.37 7.06
N GLN A 59 -0.40 -0.45 7.79
CA GLN A 59 1.04 -0.62 7.58
C GLN A 59 1.42 -2.09 7.72
N LEU A 60 1.73 -2.74 6.60
CA LEU A 60 1.78 -4.19 6.46
C LEU A 60 3.02 -4.67 5.72
N THR A 61 3.48 -5.86 6.05
CA THR A 61 4.48 -6.61 5.29
C THR A 61 3.85 -7.28 4.08
N ALA A 62 4.66 -7.61 3.07
CA ALA A 62 4.20 -8.37 1.91
C ALA A 62 3.58 -9.74 2.29
N SER A 63 4.08 -10.37 3.35
CA SER A 63 3.52 -11.62 3.89
C SER A 63 2.12 -11.43 4.49
N GLU A 64 1.89 -10.34 5.23
CA GLU A 64 0.56 -10.02 5.76
C GLU A 64 -0.43 -9.70 4.64
N ILE A 65 0.01 -8.98 3.60
CA ILE A 65 -0.79 -8.71 2.40
C ILE A 65 -1.17 -10.02 1.69
N ALA A 66 -0.18 -10.88 1.41
CA ALA A 66 -0.40 -12.16 0.75
C ALA A 66 -1.38 -13.05 1.54
N ALA A 67 -1.24 -13.11 2.87
CA ALA A 67 -2.14 -13.86 3.73
C ALA A 67 -3.58 -13.30 3.69
N LYS A 68 -3.76 -11.98 3.79
CA LYS A 68 -5.08 -11.34 3.74
C LYS A 68 -5.78 -11.56 2.40
N ILE A 69 -5.08 -11.39 1.29
CA ILE A 69 -5.66 -11.64 -0.03
C ILE A 69 -5.92 -13.14 -0.25
N GLY A 70 -5.00 -14.01 0.19
CA GLY A 70 -5.16 -15.45 0.10
C GLY A 70 -6.39 -15.96 0.85
N ASN A 71 -6.63 -15.43 2.05
CA ASN A 71 -7.85 -15.71 2.83
C ASN A 71 -9.11 -15.27 2.08
N LYS A 72 -9.13 -14.07 1.50
CA LYS A 72 -10.28 -13.59 0.71
C LYS A 72 -10.54 -14.47 -0.51
N LEU A 73 -9.49 -14.90 -1.21
CA LEU A 73 -9.60 -15.71 -2.42
C LEU A 73 -9.71 -17.22 -2.17
N GLN A 74 -9.59 -17.66 -0.91
CA GLN A 74 -9.47 -19.07 -0.54
C GLN A 74 -8.35 -19.79 -1.33
N LYS A 75 -7.20 -19.11 -1.48
CA LYS A 75 -6.02 -19.59 -2.22
C LYS A 75 -4.75 -19.31 -1.43
N SER A 76 -3.77 -20.20 -1.56
CA SER A 76 -2.42 -19.92 -1.06
C SER A 76 -1.76 -18.86 -1.95
N ILE A 77 -1.27 -17.79 -1.33
CA ILE A 77 -0.51 -16.74 -2.01
C ILE A 77 0.84 -16.61 -1.33
N THR A 78 1.91 -16.70 -2.12
CA THR A 78 3.28 -16.54 -1.61
C THR A 78 3.88 -15.23 -2.09
N HIS A 79 4.56 -14.52 -1.19
CA HIS A 79 5.35 -13.36 -1.58
C HIS A 79 6.61 -13.82 -2.34
N VAL A 80 6.90 -13.16 -3.45
CA VAL A 80 8.14 -13.32 -4.21
C VAL A 80 8.81 -11.96 -4.32
N GLN A 81 9.96 -11.83 -3.67
CA GLN A 81 10.74 -10.61 -3.75
C GLN A 81 11.32 -10.46 -5.17
N VAL A 82 10.99 -9.37 -5.84
CA VAL A 82 11.56 -9.03 -7.15
C VAL A 82 12.96 -8.43 -6.94
N PRO A 83 14.01 -8.96 -7.58
CA PRO A 83 15.35 -8.39 -7.48
C PRO A 83 15.38 -6.95 -8.00
N ILE A 84 16.08 -6.06 -7.28
CA ILE A 84 16.25 -4.66 -7.69
C ILE A 84 16.88 -4.53 -9.08
N THR A 85 17.76 -5.45 -9.48
CA THR A 85 18.37 -5.43 -10.81
C THR A 85 17.31 -5.49 -11.93
N VAL A 86 16.22 -6.23 -11.73
CA VAL A 86 15.10 -6.29 -12.69
C VAL A 86 14.40 -4.95 -12.80
N LEU A 87 14.21 -4.24 -11.67
CA LEU A 87 13.66 -2.88 -11.67
C LEU A 87 14.60 -1.89 -12.36
N THR A 88 15.91 -1.97 -12.10
CA THR A 88 16.92 -1.09 -12.73
C THR A 88 16.96 -1.27 -14.24
N GLU A 89 16.87 -2.51 -14.74
CA GLU A 89 16.80 -2.81 -16.18
C GLU A 89 15.54 -2.21 -16.83
N GLN A 90 14.41 -2.18 -16.10
CA GLN A 90 13.18 -1.55 -16.58
C GLN A 90 13.24 -0.02 -16.51
N SER A 91 13.79 0.51 -15.41
CA SER A 91 13.93 1.94 -15.14
C SER A 91 15.00 2.16 -14.06
N PRO A 92 16.10 2.86 -14.38
CA PRO A 92 17.12 3.22 -13.39
C PRO A 92 16.54 3.94 -12.17
N LEU A 93 15.54 4.80 -12.38
CA LEU A 93 14.85 5.53 -11.31
C LEU A 93 14.12 4.60 -10.34
N LEU A 94 13.43 3.57 -10.85
CA LEU A 94 12.76 2.57 -9.99
C LEU A 94 13.78 1.75 -9.20
N GLY A 95 14.88 1.37 -9.85
CA GLY A 95 15.99 0.68 -9.19
C GLY A 95 16.57 1.48 -8.02
N GLU A 96 16.84 2.77 -8.23
CA GLU A 96 17.34 3.69 -7.20
C GLU A 96 16.34 3.88 -6.05
N LEU A 97 15.06 4.11 -6.38
CA LEU A 97 14.00 4.30 -5.39
C LEU A 97 13.87 3.09 -4.46
N PHE A 98 13.72 1.89 -5.03
CA PHE A 98 13.54 0.69 -4.21
C PHE A 98 14.82 0.25 -3.51
N SER A 99 16.01 0.55 -4.05
CA SER A 99 17.27 0.37 -3.32
C SER A 99 17.29 1.20 -2.04
N HIS A 100 16.89 2.47 -2.14
CA HIS A 100 16.84 3.37 -1.00
C HIS A 100 15.79 2.93 0.03
N LEU A 101 14.56 2.64 -0.42
CA LEU A 101 13.48 2.17 0.46
C LEU A 101 13.80 0.86 1.16
N ASN A 102 14.43 -0.09 0.46
CA ASN A 102 14.79 -1.38 1.05
C ASN A 102 15.94 -1.25 2.07
N ALA A 103 16.79 -0.23 1.94
CA ALA A 103 17.88 0.03 2.87
C ALA A 103 17.43 0.84 4.11
N GLN A 104 16.57 1.85 3.91
CA GLN A 104 16.14 2.77 4.97
C GLN A 104 14.84 2.34 5.66
N GLY A 105 14.04 1.51 4.99
CA GLY A 105 12.66 1.25 5.38
C GLY A 105 11.71 2.33 4.89
N TYR A 106 10.42 2.11 5.16
CA TYR A 106 9.35 3.03 4.80
C TYR A 106 9.03 3.98 5.97
N PRO A 107 8.57 5.21 5.68
CA PRO A 107 8.20 6.15 6.72
C PRO A 107 7.07 5.60 7.60
N GLN A 108 7.12 5.93 8.88
CA GLN A 108 6.03 5.69 9.81
C GLN A 108 4.96 6.77 9.59
N VAL A 109 3.70 6.36 9.57
CA VAL A 109 2.56 7.27 9.42
C VAL A 109 1.69 7.19 10.66
N ASP A 110 1.28 8.33 11.20
CA ASP A 110 0.39 8.38 12.37
C ASP A 110 -1.06 8.09 11.97
N ILE A 111 -1.36 6.80 11.77
CA ILE A 111 -2.69 6.32 11.38
C ILE A 111 -3.74 6.68 12.45
N ALA A 112 -3.37 6.78 13.73
CA ALA A 112 -4.30 7.14 14.80
C ALA A 112 -4.76 8.60 14.69
N ALA A 113 -3.82 9.51 14.39
CA ALA A 113 -4.16 10.90 14.09
C ALA A 113 -5.05 11.01 12.83
N LEU A 114 -4.74 10.25 11.78
CA LEU A 114 -5.57 10.22 10.57
C LEU A 114 -6.98 9.70 10.83
N LYS A 115 -7.15 8.67 11.67
CA LYS A 115 -8.48 8.17 12.09
C LYS A 115 -9.27 9.17 12.91
N THR A 116 -8.61 10.10 13.60
CA THR A 116 -9.30 11.19 14.31
C THR A 116 -9.91 12.18 13.31
N ILE A 117 -9.24 12.44 12.19
CA ILE A 117 -9.71 13.32 11.11
C ILE A 117 -10.77 12.63 10.24
N HIS A 118 -10.56 11.34 9.97
CA HIS A 118 -11.43 10.49 9.15
C HIS A 118 -11.67 9.14 9.86
N PRO A 119 -12.72 9.04 10.69
CA PRO A 119 -13.04 7.79 11.40
C PRO A 119 -13.34 6.61 10.48
N GLY A 120 -13.70 6.87 9.22
CA GLY A 120 -13.95 5.84 8.19
C GLY A 120 -12.71 5.43 7.40
N LEU A 121 -11.50 5.82 7.83
CA LEU A 121 -10.24 5.47 7.15
C LEU A 121 -10.05 3.95 7.14
N LEU A 122 -9.96 3.39 5.94
CA LEU A 122 -9.97 1.95 5.72
C LEU A 122 -8.61 1.32 6.06
N SER A 123 -8.61 0.32 6.93
CA SER A 123 -7.53 -0.66 7.00
C SER A 123 -7.49 -1.53 5.73
N PHE A 124 -6.42 -2.30 5.54
CA PHE A 124 -6.33 -3.17 4.38
C PHE A 124 -7.45 -4.21 4.33
N SER A 125 -7.86 -4.71 5.50
CA SER A 125 -8.93 -5.71 5.58
C SER A 125 -10.29 -5.10 5.22
N GLU A 126 -10.59 -3.89 5.69
CA GLU A 126 -11.83 -3.19 5.34
C GLU A 126 -11.86 -2.81 3.86
N TRP A 127 -10.76 -2.28 3.32
CA TRP A 127 -10.61 -2.00 1.89
C TRP A 127 -10.77 -3.26 1.03
N LEU A 128 -10.25 -4.40 1.49
CA LEU A 128 -10.46 -5.66 0.80
C LEU A 128 -11.94 -5.97 0.70
N GLU A 129 -12.73 -5.87 1.76
CA GLU A 129 -14.17 -6.18 1.71
C GLU A 129 -14.94 -5.33 0.69
N THR A 130 -14.56 -4.06 0.51
CA THR A 130 -15.19 -3.17 -0.47
C THR A 130 -14.70 -3.36 -1.91
N THR A 131 -13.62 -4.12 -2.10
CA THR A 131 -12.93 -4.24 -3.40
C THR A 131 -13.13 -5.61 -4.02
N GLN A 132 -13.52 -5.65 -5.29
CA GLN A 132 -13.59 -6.89 -6.04
C GLN A 132 -12.17 -7.32 -6.44
N VAL A 133 -11.68 -8.40 -5.81
CA VAL A 133 -10.42 -9.03 -6.19
C VAL A 133 -10.73 -10.17 -7.16
N ILE A 134 -10.41 -9.97 -8.44
CA ILE A 134 -10.60 -11.00 -9.46
C ILE A 134 -9.33 -11.84 -9.52
N PRO A 135 -9.42 -13.17 -9.39
CA PRO A 135 -8.25 -14.02 -9.60
C PRO A 135 -7.83 -13.96 -11.07
N VAL A 136 -6.59 -13.53 -11.32
CA VAL A 136 -5.93 -13.63 -12.64
C VAL A 136 -5.33 -15.02 -12.81
#